data_AF-A0A960LR11-F1
#
_entry.id   AF-A0A960LR11-F1
#
_cell.length_a   1.000
_cell.length_b   1.000
_cell.length_c   1.000
_cell.angle_alpha   90.00
_cell.angle_beta   90.00
_cell.angle_gamma   90.00
#
_symmetry.space_group_name_H-M   'P 1'
#
loop_
_entity.id
_entity.type
_entity.pdbx_description
1 polymer ?
#
loop_
_entity_poly.entity_id
_entity_poly.type
_entity_poly.pdbx_seq_one_letter_code
_entity_poly.pdbx_strand_id
1 'polypeptide(L)'
;WFDTVLVSHAIRLSGVTSLALTKLDVLDQLPTIKICTGYQLDGQKWTFPPPCIEDLERVTPIYEQVEGWQTNTSEIKKLEEFPKNVRLFLNRLESLLEISIDIVSFGPEREKTWKRKSFF
;
A
#
# COMPACT_ATOMS: atom_id res chain seq x y z
N TRP A 1 3.32 0.88 8.57
CA TRP A 1 3.94 0.73 7.24
C TRP A 1 3.06 -0.18 6.39
N PHE A 2 3.14 -0.10 5.06
CA PHE A 2 2.32 -0.95 4.19
C PHE A 2 3.01 -2.31 4.00
N ASP A 3 2.31 -3.41 4.29
CA ASP A 3 2.85 -4.76 4.19
C ASP A 3 2.37 -5.46 2.92
N THR A 4 3.24 -5.52 1.91
CA THR A 4 2.87 -6.15 0.64
C THR A 4 2.90 -7.68 0.70
N VAL A 5 3.62 -8.27 1.66
CA VAL A 5 3.70 -9.73 1.81
C VAL A 5 2.36 -10.28 2.29
N LEU A 6 1.79 -9.65 3.33
CA LEU A 6 0.47 -10.01 3.84
C LEU A 6 -0.64 -9.70 2.83
N VAL A 7 -0.59 -8.53 2.19
CA VAL A 7 -1.61 -8.15 1.20
C VAL A 7 -1.57 -9.09 -0.02
N SER A 8 -0.38 -9.43 -0.52
CA SER A 8 -0.22 -10.43 -1.60
C SER A 8 -0.79 -11.79 -1.23
N HIS A 9 -0.59 -12.23 0.03
CA HIS A 9 -1.22 -13.46 0.52
C HIS A 9 -2.75 -13.37 0.57
N ALA A 10 -3.31 -12.26 1.06
CA ALA A 10 -4.75 -12.05 1.09
C ALA A 10 -5.37 -12.04 -0.32
N ILE A 11 -4.72 -11.40 -1.29
CA ILE A 11 -5.13 -11.39 -2.70
C ILE A 11 -5.23 -12.81 -3.25
N ARG A 12 -4.18 -13.63 -3.05
CA ARG A 12 -4.13 -15.02 -3.51
C ARG A 12 -5.26 -15.87 -2.93
N LEU A 13 -5.61 -15.66 -1.65
CA LEU A 13 -6.66 -16.44 -0.98
C LEU A 13 -8.08 -16.02 -1.41
N SER A 14 -8.30 -14.75 -1.69
CA SER A 14 -9.64 -14.19 -1.90
C SER A 14 -10.01 -13.96 -3.37
N GLY A 15 -9.06 -14.10 -4.30
CA GLY A 15 -9.30 -13.86 -5.73
C GLY A 15 -9.55 -12.38 -6.05
N VAL A 16 -9.04 -11.47 -5.22
CA VAL A 16 -9.18 -10.02 -5.42
C VAL A 16 -8.50 -9.59 -6.71
N THR A 17 -9.24 -8.87 -7.56
CA THR A 17 -8.74 -8.38 -8.86
C THR A 17 -8.22 -6.94 -8.80
N SER A 18 -8.60 -6.18 -7.78
CA SER A 18 -8.24 -4.77 -7.59
C SER A 18 -8.38 -4.33 -6.14
N LEU A 19 -7.58 -3.36 -5.72
CA LEU A 19 -7.59 -2.81 -4.36
C LEU A 19 -8.36 -1.50 -4.26
N ALA A 20 -8.96 -1.31 -3.08
CA ALA A 20 -9.34 -0.02 -2.56
C ALA A 20 -8.34 0.39 -1.48
N LEU A 21 -7.50 1.38 -1.77
CA LEU A 21 -6.56 1.94 -0.81
C LEU A 21 -7.26 3.05 -0.01
N THR A 22 -7.18 3.02 1.31
CA THR A 22 -7.85 3.98 2.19
C THR A 22 -6.87 4.70 3.09
N LYS A 23 -7.25 5.88 3.59
CA LYS A 23 -6.47 6.68 4.55
C LYS A 23 -5.10 7.11 3.99
N LEU A 24 -5.06 7.47 2.71
CA LEU A 24 -3.84 7.97 2.09
C LEU A 24 -3.33 9.25 2.77
N ASP A 25 -4.25 10.10 3.22
CA ASP A 25 -4.00 11.37 3.93
C ASP A 25 -3.16 11.21 5.21
N VAL A 26 -3.20 10.04 5.85
CA VAL A 26 -2.38 9.76 7.05
C VAL A 26 -0.88 9.74 6.72
N LEU A 27 -0.50 9.53 5.46
CA LEU A 27 0.89 9.48 5.02
C LEU A 27 1.44 10.86 4.64
N ASP A 28 0.61 11.91 4.60
CA ASP A 28 0.94 13.24 4.09
C ASP A 28 2.18 13.86 4.72
N GLN A 29 2.39 13.66 6.02
CA GLN A 29 3.43 14.34 6.78
C GLN A 29 4.77 13.59 6.75
N LEU A 30 4.80 12.38 6.17
CA LEU A 30 5.99 11.54 6.20
C LEU A 30 6.98 11.98 5.09
N PRO A 31 8.26 12.22 5.41
CA PRO A 31 9.28 12.48 4.38
C PRO A 31 9.67 11.21 3.62
N THR A 32 9.50 10.04 4.26
CA THR A 32 9.84 8.74 3.68
C THR A 32 8.83 7.72 4.14
N ILE A 33 8.38 6.87 3.22
CA ILE A 33 7.42 5.80 3.47
C ILE A 33 8.12 4.46 3.31
N LYS A 34 7.97 3.59 4.30
CA LYS A 34 8.46 2.21 4.22
C LYS A 34 7.35 1.28 3.73
N ILE A 35 7.72 0.41 2.79
CA ILE A 35 6.89 -0.66 2.26
C ILE A 35 7.59 -1.97 2.60
N CYS A 36 6.93 -2.86 3.35
CA CYS A 36 7.49 -4.18 3.62
C CYS A 36 7.32 -5.05 2.38
N THR A 37 8.43 -5.58 1.87
CA THR A 37 8.52 -6.38 0.63
C THR A 37 8.97 -7.81 0.87
N GLY A 38 9.23 -8.17 2.13
CA GLY A 38 9.68 -9.49 2.52
C GLY A 38 9.93 -9.57 4.02
N TYR A 39 10.15 -10.77 4.49
CA TYR A 39 10.53 -11.06 5.86
C TYR A 39 11.89 -11.73 5.89
N GLN A 40 12.65 -11.48 6.94
CA GLN A 40 13.85 -12.20 7.28
C GLN A 40 13.54 -13.09 8.48
N LEU A 41 13.68 -14.39 8.34
CA LEU A 41 13.44 -15.38 9.39
C LEU A 41 14.60 -16.38 9.40
N ASP A 42 15.28 -16.52 10.54
CA ASP A 42 16.38 -17.48 10.72
C ASP A 42 17.46 -17.43 9.61
N GLY A 43 17.85 -16.22 9.20
CA GLY A 43 18.87 -16.03 8.16
C GLY A 43 18.37 -16.26 6.72
N GLN A 44 17.09 -16.60 6.53
CA GLN A 44 16.47 -16.74 5.21
C GLN A 44 15.47 -15.62 4.89
N LYS A 45 15.40 -15.26 3.62
CA LYS A 45 14.41 -14.31 3.09
C LYS A 45 13.13 -15.05 2.71
N TRP A 46 12.00 -14.53 3.17
CA TRP A 46 10.66 -15.03 2.92
C TRP A 46 9.84 -13.96 2.19
N THR A 47 9.06 -14.41 1.20
CA THR A 47 8.13 -13.57 0.40
C THR A 47 6.66 -13.95 0.63
N PHE A 48 6.42 -14.75 1.66
CA PHE A 48 5.10 -15.15 2.13
C PHE A 48 5.08 -15.11 3.66
N PRO A 49 3.93 -14.85 4.28
CA PRO A 49 3.83 -14.87 5.74
C PRO A 49 4.10 -16.29 6.26
N PRO A 50 4.92 -16.45 7.32
CA PRO A 50 5.09 -17.75 7.96
C PRO A 50 3.75 -18.34 8.42
N PRO A 51 3.58 -19.66 8.36
CA PRO A 51 2.31 -20.31 8.67
C PRO A 51 2.02 -20.40 10.17
N CYS A 52 3.03 -20.33 11.03
CA CYS A 52 2.87 -20.37 12.48
C CYS A 52 3.16 -19.00 13.11
N ILE A 53 2.52 -18.76 14.26
CA ILE A 53 2.60 -17.48 14.96
C ILE A 53 3.98 -17.27 15.59
N GLU A 54 4.61 -18.36 16.06
CA GLU A 54 5.95 -18.34 16.67
C GLU A 54 7.03 -17.90 15.67
N ASP A 55 6.85 -18.23 14.39
CA ASP A 55 7.75 -17.74 13.33
C ASP A 55 7.45 -16.29 12.99
N LEU A 56 6.16 -15.92 12.91
CA LEU A 56 5.75 -14.54 12.63
C LEU A 56 6.24 -13.55 13.69
N GLU A 57 6.34 -13.96 14.95
CA GLU A 57 6.89 -13.13 16.03
C GLU A 57 8.41 -12.89 15.90
N ARG A 58 9.13 -13.78 15.22
CA ARG A 58 10.59 -13.72 15.06
C ARG A 58 11.02 -13.07 13.74
N VAL A 59 10.09 -12.80 12.83
CA VAL A 59 10.46 -12.18 11.55
C VAL A 59 10.95 -10.76 11.73
N THR A 60 11.96 -10.40 10.94
CA THR A 60 12.35 -9.00 10.74
C THR A 60 11.84 -8.53 9.37
N PRO A 61 11.01 -7.48 9.29
CA PRO A 61 10.53 -6.97 8.00
C PRO A 61 11.65 -6.34 7.18
N ILE A 62 11.72 -6.72 5.90
CA ILE A 62 12.57 -6.11 4.89
C ILE A 62 11.79 -4.97 4.26
N TYR A 63 12.29 -3.75 4.42
CA TYR A 63 11.64 -2.55 3.92
C TYR A 63 12.32 -2.01 2.69
N GLU A 64 11.50 -1.66 1.70
CA GLU A 64 11.83 -0.67 0.70
C GLU A 64 11.41 0.72 1.20
N GLN A 65 12.18 1.75 0.84
CA GLN A 65 11.90 3.14 1.16
C GLN A 65 11.54 3.90 -0.10
N VAL A 66 10.44 4.64 -0.06
CA VAL A 66 10.05 5.59 -1.10
C VAL A 66 9.91 6.98 -0.51
N GLU A 67 10.10 8.00 -1.34
CA GLU A 67 9.88 9.38 -0.92
C GLU A 67 8.41 9.61 -0.59
N GLY A 68 8.16 10.22 0.57
CA GLY A 68 6.84 10.77 0.87
C GLY A 68 6.60 12.07 0.12
N TRP A 69 5.49 12.74 0.40
CA TRP A 69 5.09 13.93 -0.35
C TRP A 69 4.96 15.21 0.47
N GLN A 70 4.95 15.14 1.82
CA GLN A 70 4.94 16.31 2.71
C GLN A 70 3.94 17.40 2.29
N THR A 71 2.79 16.97 1.75
CA THR A 71 1.77 17.81 1.14
C THR A 71 0.41 17.32 1.62
N ASN A 72 -0.45 18.23 2.03
CA ASN A 72 -1.81 17.89 2.45
C ASN A 72 -2.64 17.42 1.23
N THR A 73 -3.02 16.15 1.21
CA THR A 73 -3.85 15.55 0.16
C THR A 73 -5.35 15.61 0.48
N SER A 74 -5.73 15.99 1.70
CA SER A 74 -7.13 16.04 2.11
C SER A 74 -7.95 17.14 1.43
N GLU A 75 -7.30 18.12 0.80
CA GLU A 75 -7.96 19.21 0.05
C GLU A 75 -8.08 18.93 -1.45
N ILE A 76 -7.41 17.89 -1.92
CA ILE A 76 -7.38 17.51 -3.34
C ILE A 76 -8.74 16.95 -3.74
N LYS A 77 -9.21 17.24 -4.96
CA LYS A 77 -10.51 16.72 -5.44
C LYS A 77 -10.38 15.76 -6.60
N LYS A 78 -9.22 15.72 -7.27
CA LYS A 78 -9.00 14.92 -8.48
C LYS A 78 -7.64 14.22 -8.45
N LEU A 79 -7.51 13.09 -9.16
CA LEU A 79 -6.25 12.34 -9.15
C LEU A 79 -5.10 13.13 -9.78
N GLU A 80 -5.39 13.94 -10.79
CA GLU A 80 -4.39 14.69 -11.55
C GLU A 80 -3.72 15.78 -10.69
N GLU A 81 -4.38 16.20 -9.62
CA GLU A 81 -3.90 17.17 -8.64
C GLU A 81 -2.97 16.52 -7.59
N PHE A 82 -2.86 15.19 -7.54
CA PHE A 82 -2.00 14.53 -6.56
C PHE A 82 -0.51 14.80 -6.82
N PRO A 83 0.28 14.96 -5.73
CA PRO A 83 1.72 15.03 -5.82
C PRO A 83 2.29 13.85 -6.62
N LYS A 84 3.38 14.09 -7.36
CA LYS A 84 4.08 13.05 -8.12
C LYS A 84 4.41 11.83 -7.25
N ASN A 85 4.85 12.06 -6.01
CA ASN A 85 5.27 11.01 -5.09
C ASN A 85 4.11 10.10 -4.65
N VAL A 86 2.87 10.62 -4.58
CA VAL A 86 1.68 9.78 -4.36
C VAL A 86 1.50 8.80 -5.52
N ARG A 87 1.59 9.29 -6.76
CA ARG A 87 1.45 8.43 -7.95
C ARG A 87 2.57 7.39 -8.03
N LEU A 88 3.81 7.76 -7.69
CA LEU A 88 4.93 6.81 -7.60
C LEU A 88 4.69 5.74 -6.53
N PHE A 89 4.17 6.12 -5.36
CA PHE A 89 3.81 5.19 -4.30
C PHE A 89 2.72 4.21 -4.75
N LEU A 90 1.63 4.69 -5.35
CA LEU A 90 0.55 3.84 -5.86
C LEU A 90 1.07 2.87 -6.93
N ASN A 91 1.84 3.36 -7.90
CA ASN A 91 2.45 2.53 -8.94
C ASN A 91 3.38 1.46 -8.34
N ARG A 92 4.10 1.80 -7.27
CA ARG A 92 4.99 0.84 -6.59
C ARG A 92 4.20 -0.26 -5.90
N LEU A 93 3.10 0.08 -5.22
CA LEU A 93 2.21 -0.92 -4.63
C LEU A 93 1.59 -1.83 -5.69
N GLU A 94 1.10 -1.28 -6.81
CA GLU A 94 0.57 -2.09 -7.92
C GLU A 94 1.63 -3.04 -8.48
N SER A 95 2.87 -2.56 -8.65
CA SER A 95 3.99 -3.39 -9.12
C SER A 95 4.35 -4.51 -8.15
N LEU A 96 4.26 -4.29 -6.83
CA LEU A 96 4.58 -5.29 -5.81
C LEU A 96 3.45 -6.32 -5.62
N LEU A 97 2.21 -5.91 -5.86
CA LEU A 97 1.02 -6.73 -5.63
C LEU A 97 0.49 -7.38 -6.92
N GLU A 98 1.00 -6.98 -8.08
CA GLU A 98 0.62 -7.46 -9.41
C GLU A 98 -0.89 -7.32 -9.71
N ILE A 99 -1.55 -6.38 -9.04
CA ILE A 99 -2.95 -6.03 -9.26
C ILE A 99 -3.15 -4.52 -9.24
N SER A 100 -4.28 -4.08 -9.78
CA SER A 100 -4.62 -2.66 -9.87
C SER A 100 -5.11 -2.06 -8.55
N ILE A 101 -4.80 -0.78 -8.31
CA ILE A 101 -5.46 0.05 -7.29
C ILE A 101 -6.48 0.93 -8.02
N ASP A 102 -7.75 0.57 -7.86
CA ASP A 102 -8.83 1.21 -8.60
C ASP A 102 -9.65 2.19 -7.76
N ILE A 103 -9.50 2.16 -6.44
CA ILE A 103 -10.16 3.10 -5.53
C ILE A 103 -9.11 3.65 -4.56
N VAL A 104 -9.07 4.96 -4.39
CA VAL A 104 -8.19 5.62 -3.41
C VAL A 104 -9.01 6.60 -2.60
N SER A 105 -9.10 6.37 -1.29
CA SER A 105 -9.70 7.29 -0.32
C SER A 105 -8.62 8.06 0.43
N PHE A 106 -8.77 9.38 0.44
CA PHE A 106 -7.84 10.37 0.99
C PHE A 106 -8.55 11.32 1.97
N GLY A 107 -9.59 10.81 2.62
CA GLY A 107 -10.31 11.47 3.72
C GLY A 107 -11.62 10.77 4.06
N PRO A 108 -12.32 11.23 5.12
CA PRO A 108 -13.53 10.59 5.63
C PRO A 108 -14.78 10.88 4.79
N GLU A 109 -14.81 11.98 4.05
CA GLU A 109 -15.96 12.36 3.22
C GLU A 109 -16.06 11.50 1.95
N ARG A 110 -17.29 11.25 1.49
CA ARG A 110 -17.56 10.39 0.33
C ARG A 110 -16.89 10.91 -0.94
N GLU A 111 -16.85 12.22 -1.10
CA GLU A 111 -16.28 12.94 -2.23
C GLU A 111 -14.74 12.83 -2.25
N LYS A 112 -14.11 12.51 -1.11
CA LYS A 112 -12.65 12.28 -1.00
C LYS A 112 -12.26 10.86 -1.37
N THR A 113 -12.83 10.39 -2.48
CA THR A 113 -12.56 9.06 -3.04
C THR A 113 -12.39 9.18 -4.55
N TRP A 114 -11.19 8.85 -5.02
CA TRP A 114 -10.93 8.66 -6.43
C TRP A 114 -11.25 7.23 -6.87
N LYS A 115 -11.75 7.07 -8.10
CA LYS A 115 -12.02 5.78 -8.73
C LYS A 115 -11.44 5.76 -10.15
N ARG A 116 -10.69 4.71 -10.48
CA ARG A 116 -10.10 4.50 -11.82
C ARG A 116 -11.15 4.18 -12.88
N LYS A 117 -12.17 3.41 -12.50
CA LYS A 117 -13.25 2.97 -13.37
C LYS A 117 -14.58 3.00 -12.63
N SER A 118 -15.69 3.04 -13.38
CA SER A 118 -17.00 2.78 -12.77
C SER A 118 -17.04 1.33 -12.33
N PHE A 119 -17.43 1.14 -11.09
CA PHE A 119 -17.85 -0.15 -10.58
C PHE A 119 -19.36 -0.06 -10.53
N PHE A 120 -20.04 -0.99 -11.20
CA PHE A 120 -21.48 -1.01 -11.46
C PHE A 120 -21.92 -0.13 -12.65
#